data_AF-A0A2A5M4R5-F1
#
_entry.id   AF-A0A2A5M4R5-F1
#
_cell.length_a   1.000
_cell.length_b   1.000
_cell.length_c   1.000
_cell.angle_alpha   90.00
_cell.angle_beta   90.00
_cell.angle_gamma   90.00
#
_symmetry.space_group_name_H-M   'P 1'
#
loop_
_entity.id
_entity.type
_entity.pdbx_description
1 polymer ?
#
loop_
_entity_poly.entity_id
_entity_poly.type
_entity_poly.pdbx_seq_one_letter_code
_entity_poly.pdbx_strand_id
1 'polypeptide(L)'
;MNFADIFSKIRRQQPSVKEAPNHWIKCQSCHALMYYKEIESCFNVCPKCNYHMRISADERIKLLSDEGSFIEYDANLEAIDPLKFVDSKS
;
A
#
# COMPACT_ATOMS: atom_id res chain seq x y z
N MET A 1 46.66 -11.27 -10.89
CA MET A 1 45.61 -10.53 -10.18
C MET A 1 44.32 -10.68 -10.97
N ASN A 2 43.33 -11.35 -10.38
CA ASN A 2 42.16 -11.85 -11.09
C ASN A 2 41.09 -10.74 -11.15
N PHE A 3 40.85 -10.20 -12.35
CA PHE A 3 39.89 -9.10 -12.56
C PHE A 3 38.43 -9.45 -12.18
N ALA A 4 38.12 -10.74 -12.05
CA ALA A 4 36.81 -11.23 -11.64
C ALA A 4 36.44 -10.90 -10.18
N ASP A 5 37.44 -10.71 -9.30
CA ASP A 5 37.23 -10.50 -7.86
C ASP A 5 36.84 -9.06 -7.49
N ILE A 6 37.00 -8.12 -8.44
CA ILE A 6 36.64 -6.71 -8.25
C ILE A 6 35.13 -6.50 -8.50
N PHE A 7 34.55 -7.22 -9.47
CA PHE A 7 33.14 -7.08 -9.84
C PHE A 7 32.17 -7.90 -8.97
N SER A 8 32.66 -8.94 -8.28
CA SER A 8 31.84 -9.74 -7.36
C SER A 8 31.45 -8.98 -6.08
N LYS A 9 32.30 -8.04 -5.63
CA LYS A 9 32.08 -7.22 -4.42
C LYS A 9 31.10 -6.05 -4.63
N ILE A 10 30.67 -5.76 -5.86
CA ILE A 10 29.75 -4.64 -6.19
C ILE A 10 28.34 -5.16 -6.55
N ARG A 11 28.02 -6.44 -6.34
CA ARG A 11 26.62 -6.89 -6.38
C ARG A 11 25.89 -6.47 -5.11
N ARG A 12 25.29 -5.28 -5.14
CA ARG A 12 24.17 -4.96 -4.24
C ARG A 12 23.10 -6.01 -4.48
N GLN A 13 22.73 -6.76 -3.44
CA GLN A 13 21.57 -7.64 -3.50
C GLN A 13 20.37 -6.78 -3.91
N GLN A 14 19.71 -7.11 -5.01
CA GLN A 14 18.47 -6.44 -5.35
C GLN A 14 17.42 -6.82 -4.31
N PRO A 15 16.64 -5.85 -3.78
CA PRO A 15 15.56 -6.14 -2.87
C PRO A 15 14.60 -7.12 -3.54
N SER A 16 14.11 -8.07 -2.76
CA SER A 16 13.13 -9.05 -3.21
C SER A 16 11.85 -8.33 -3.68
N VAL A 17 11.05 -8.96 -4.56
CA VAL A 17 9.79 -8.38 -5.08
C VAL A 17 8.79 -7.99 -3.97
N LYS A 18 8.95 -8.54 -2.75
CA LYS A 18 8.19 -8.17 -1.55
C LYS A 18 8.66 -6.87 -0.89
N GLU A 19 9.90 -6.45 -1.12
CA GLU A 19 10.54 -5.26 -0.52
C GLU A 19 10.52 -4.03 -1.43
N ALA A 20 10.20 -4.21 -2.72
CA ALA A 20 9.98 -3.12 -3.66
C ALA A 20 8.47 -2.92 -3.83
N PRO A 21 7.82 -1.98 -3.10
CA PRO A 21 6.47 -1.59 -3.47
C PRO A 21 6.50 -1.19 -4.95
N ASN A 22 5.46 -1.58 -5.70
CA ASN A 22 5.33 -1.16 -7.09
C ASN A 22 5.45 0.37 -7.12
N HIS A 23 6.61 0.85 -7.59
CA HIS A 23 6.92 2.27 -7.65
C HIS A 23 5.89 3.05 -8.47
N TRP A 24 5.17 2.31 -9.31
CA TRP A 24 4.16 2.80 -10.23
C TRP A 24 2.78 2.26 -9.86
N ILE A 25 1.81 3.17 -9.80
CA ILE A 25 0.41 2.85 -9.58
C ILE A 25 -0.36 3.18 -10.86
N LYS A 26 -1.25 2.27 -11.26
CA LYS A 26 -2.16 2.46 -12.39
C LYS A 26 -3.52 2.93 -11.88
N CYS A 27 -4.02 4.04 -12.40
CA CYS A 27 -5.37 4.51 -12.09
C CYS A 27 -6.45 3.57 -12.67
N GLN A 28 -7.48 3.22 -11.87
CA GLN A 28 -8.61 2.42 -12.34
C GLN A 28 -9.50 3.19 -13.33
N SER A 29 -9.55 4.52 -13.25
CA SER A 29 -10.42 5.37 -14.09
C SER A 29 -9.75 5.77 -15.41
N CYS A 30 -8.59 6.43 -15.37
CA CYS A 30 -7.93 6.95 -16.59
C CYS A 30 -6.79 6.07 -17.11
N HIS A 31 -6.46 4.96 -16.42
CA HIS A 31 -5.38 4.04 -16.77
C HIS A 31 -3.97 4.64 -16.83
N ALA A 32 -3.80 5.88 -16.38
CA ALA A 32 -2.49 6.50 -16.28
C ALA A 32 -1.61 5.75 -15.29
N LEU A 33 -0.34 5.57 -15.67
CA LEU A 33 0.73 5.12 -14.80
C LEU A 33 1.37 6.34 -14.13
N MET A 34 1.49 6.32 -12.80
CA MET A 34 1.99 7.44 -12.00
C MET A 34 2.89 6.92 -10.88
N TYR A 35 3.83 7.74 -10.42
CA TYR A 35 4.73 7.36 -9.33
C TYR A 35 3.99 7.37 -7.99
N TYR A 36 4.19 6.36 -7.16
CA TYR A 36 3.38 6.16 -5.95
C TYR A 36 3.44 7.36 -4.98
N LYS A 37 4.61 8.01 -4.82
CA LYS A 37 4.75 9.18 -3.92
C LYS A 37 3.96 10.39 -4.40
N GLU A 38 3.79 10.56 -5.71
CA GLU A 38 2.98 11.65 -6.25
C GLU A 38 1.52 11.46 -5.83
N ILE A 39 1.01 10.22 -5.91
CA ILE A 39 -0.34 9.87 -5.50
C ILE A 39 -0.51 10.02 -3.98
N GLU A 40 0.47 9.57 -3.20
CA GLU A 40 0.48 9.70 -1.73
C GLU A 40 0.43 11.17 -1.30
N SER A 41 1.20 12.05 -1.97
CA SER A 41 1.18 13.49 -1.71
C SER A 41 -0.15 14.16 -2.07
N CYS A 42 -0.92 13.54 -2.98
CA CYS A 42 -2.26 13.97 -3.37
C CYS A 42 -3.36 13.23 -2.59
N PHE A 43 -3.07 12.66 -1.42
CA PHE A 43 -4.03 11.95 -0.58
C PHE A 43 -4.76 10.81 -1.31
N ASN A 44 -4.04 10.08 -2.17
CA ASN A 44 -4.56 9.01 -3.00
C ASN A 44 -5.62 9.46 -4.02
N VAL A 45 -5.57 10.72 -4.46
CA VAL A 45 -6.37 11.24 -5.57
C VAL A 45 -5.52 11.27 -6.83
N CYS A 46 -6.08 10.77 -7.94
CA CYS A 46 -5.39 10.81 -9.23
C CYS A 46 -5.24 12.26 -9.73
N PRO A 47 -4.02 12.78 -9.93
CA PRO A 47 -3.80 14.16 -10.39
C PRO A 47 -4.25 14.43 -11.84
N LYS A 48 -4.52 13.38 -12.62
CA LYS A 48 -4.91 13.51 -14.04
C LYS A 48 -6.41 13.53 -14.26
N CYS A 49 -7.18 12.80 -13.45
CA CYS A 49 -8.63 12.65 -13.64
C CYS A 49 -9.46 12.86 -12.36
N ASN A 50 -8.83 13.24 -11.25
CA ASN A 50 -9.47 13.44 -9.94
C ASN A 50 -10.22 12.22 -9.39
N TYR A 51 -9.90 11.03 -9.88
CA TYR A 51 -10.44 9.79 -9.33
C TYR A 51 -9.85 9.53 -7.93
N HIS A 52 -10.73 9.31 -6.96
CA HIS A 52 -10.36 8.95 -5.59
C HIS A 52 -10.05 7.46 -5.53
N MET A 53 -8.78 7.12 -5.27
CA MET A 53 -8.38 5.73 -5.09
C MET A 53 -8.74 5.23 -3.69
N ARG A 54 -8.78 3.90 -3.55
CA ARG A 54 -9.02 3.26 -2.25
C ARG A 54 -7.83 3.52 -1.33
N ILE A 55 -8.13 3.88 -0.09
CA ILE A 55 -7.17 3.98 1.03
C ILE A 55 -7.61 3.07 2.16
N SER A 56 -6.68 2.71 3.03
CA SER A 56 -7.00 1.95 4.24
C SER A 56 -7.79 2.80 5.24
N ALA A 57 -8.43 2.13 6.21
CA ALA A 57 -9.12 2.83 7.30
C ALA A 57 -8.13 3.71 8.09
N ASP A 58 -6.95 3.17 8.42
CA ASP A 58 -5.90 3.87 9.16
C ASP A 58 -5.39 5.12 8.44
N GLU A 59 -5.16 5.02 7.13
CA GLU A 59 -4.78 6.18 6.30
C GLU A 59 -5.86 7.25 6.34
N ARG A 60 -7.13 6.84 6.25
CA ARG A 60 -8.26 7.79 6.30
C ARG A 60 -8.37 8.47 7.65
N ILE A 61 -8.17 7.75 8.75
CA ILE A 61 -8.19 8.31 10.11
C ILE A 61 -7.10 9.38 10.25
N LYS A 62 -5.87 9.08 9.82
CA LYS A 62 -4.74 10.02 9.86
C LYS A 62 -4.98 11.30 9.04
N LEU A 63 -5.77 11.22 7.97
CA LEU A 63 -6.12 12.38 7.16
C LEU A 63 -7.21 13.27 7.77
N LEU A 64 -8.09 12.69 8.59
CA LEU A 64 -9.26 13.38 9.14
C LEU A 64 -9.06 13.87 10.57
N SER A 65 -8.19 13.24 11.34
CA SER A 65 -7.96 13.54 12.76
C SER A 65 -6.63 14.26 12.96
N ASP A 66 -6.58 15.10 13.99
CA ASP A 66 -5.33 15.72 14.41
C ASP A 66 -4.38 14.65 14.96
N GLU A 67 -3.07 14.86 14.77
CA GLU A 67 -2.05 13.91 15.20
C GLU A 67 -2.17 13.60 16.69
N GLY A 68 -2.29 12.31 17.03
CA GLY A 68 -2.42 11.83 18.41
C GLY A 68 -3.78 12.05 19.06
N SER A 69 -4.77 12.62 18.35
CA SER A 69 -6.12 12.87 18.90
C SER A 69 -7.08 11.69 18.77
N PHE A 70 -6.82 10.76 17.83
CA PHE A 70 -7.71 9.64 17.57
C PHE A 70 -7.67 8.62 18.71
N ILE A 71 -8.85 8.26 19.21
CA ILE A 71 -9.05 7.22 20.22
C ILE A 71 -9.94 6.15 19.59
N GLU A 72 -9.40 4.93 19.47
CA GLU A 72 -10.14 3.79 18.96
C GLU A 72 -11.12 3.26 20.00
N TYR A 73 -12.34 2.96 19.58
CA TYR A 73 -13.37 2.35 20.41
C TYR A 73 -13.59 0.91 19.97
N ASP A 74 -13.87 0.02 20.92
CA ASP A 74 -14.20 -1.39 20.66
C ASP A 74 -13.13 -2.16 19.86
N ALA A 75 -11.85 -1.86 20.09
CA ALA A 75 -10.72 -2.50 19.39
C ALA A 75 -10.66 -4.04 19.48
N ASN A 76 -11.36 -4.62 20.46
CA ASN A 76 -11.45 -6.07 20.65
C ASN A 76 -12.73 -6.70 20.06
N LEU A 77 -13.54 -5.91 19.34
CA LEU A 77 -14.77 -6.42 18.71
C LEU A 77 -14.42 -7.27 17.50
N GLU A 78 -14.84 -8.53 17.54
CA GLU A 78 -14.60 -9.51 16.47
C GLU A 78 -15.90 -10.15 16.00
N ALA A 79 -15.91 -10.59 14.74
CA ALA A 79 -17.05 -11.29 14.16
C ALA A 79 -17.11 -12.73 14.70
N ILE A 80 -18.29 -13.14 15.17
CA ILE A 80 -18.60 -14.54 15.45
C ILE A 80 -19.48 -15.11 14.33
N ASP A 81 -19.42 -16.41 14.10
CA ASP A 81 -20.32 -17.11 13.18
C ASP A 81 -21.44 -17.84 13.95
N PRO A 82 -22.58 -17.17 14.22
CA PRO A 82 -23.72 -17.80 14.89
C PRO A 82 -24.46 -18.79 13.99
N LEU A 83 -24.26 -18.69 12.66
CA LEU A 83 -24.98 -19.50 11.68
C LEU A 83 -24.24 -20.80 11.34
N LYS A 84 -22.97 -20.93 11.75
CA LYS A 84 -22.07 -22.02 11.33
C LYS A 84 -22.06 -22.15 9.81
N PHE A 85 -21.98 -21.01 9.13
CA PHE A 85 -22.11 -20.93 7.69
C PHE A 85 -20.87 -21.53 7.02
N VAL A 86 -21.08 -22.43 6.07
CA VAL A 86 -20.02 -23.04 5.28
C VAL A 86 -20.02 -22.40 3.90
N ASP A 87 -18.92 -21.76 3.52
CA ASP A 87 -18.77 -21.23 2.16
C ASP A 87 -18.65 -22.39 1.16
N SER A 88 -19.27 -22.20 0.01
CA SER A 88 -19.24 -23.09 -1.15
C SER A 88 -17.83 -23.31 -1.76
N LYS A 89 -16.86 -22.46 -1.40
CA LYS A 89 -15.45 -22.59 -1.78
C LYS A 89 -14.53 -22.52 -0.54
N SER A 90 -14.64 -23.52 0.34
CA SER A 90 -13.61 -23.81 1.35
C SER A 90 -12.41 -24.53 0.73
#